data_AF-A0A816RHI9-F1
#
_entry.id   AF-A0A816RHI9-F1
#
_cell.length_a   1.000
_cell.length_b   1.000
_cell.length_c   1.000
_cell.angle_alpha   90.00
_cell.angle_beta   90.00
_cell.angle_gamma   90.00
#
_symmetry.space_group_name_H-M   'P 1'
#
loop_
_entity.id
_entity.type
_entity.pdbx_description
1 polymer ?
#
loop_
_entity_poly.entity_id
_entity_poly.type
_entity_poly.pdbx_seq_one_letter_code
_entity_poly.pdbx_strand_id
1 'polypeptide(L)'
;MDSNIAESWNGVLKEAREYPLITMFEYIRTTVMSWFALRRAKSTREQGTITPNVRKLVEENFDLSTAMAVRDIADLEYQVQDPTGECFTVLLGPGTCTCGEYQLIGIPCMHALACSTRVGFPSDALVALAYRVPTWRQGFIGKIYPVLSVGGLELGSGTRAPLLPPAVRRPPGRPRKVRILSRGEYKVSYSTIYENSNY
;
A
#
# COMPACT_ATOMS: atom_id res chain seq x y z
N MET A 1 6.65 0.65 -13.66
CA MET A 1 7.16 0.87 -12.30
C MET A 1 6.14 0.27 -11.36
N ASP A 2 6.48 -0.88 -10.74
CA ASP A 2 5.78 -1.51 -9.60
C ASP A 2 6.83 -2.23 -8.74
N SER A 3 8.02 -1.63 -8.62
CA SER A 3 9.19 -2.31 -8.05
C SER A 3 9.06 -2.51 -6.54
N ASN A 4 8.39 -1.60 -5.83
CA ASN A 4 8.37 -1.62 -4.37
C ASN A 4 7.57 -2.81 -3.78
N ILE A 5 6.39 -3.13 -4.33
CA ILE A 5 5.60 -4.28 -3.86
C ILE A 5 6.36 -5.58 -4.13
N ALA A 6 6.92 -5.72 -5.34
CA ALA A 6 7.71 -6.88 -5.71
C ALA A 6 8.97 -6.99 -4.84
N GLU A 7 9.67 -5.90 -4.57
CA GLU A 7 10.86 -5.86 -3.70
C GLU A 7 10.53 -6.27 -2.26
N SER A 8 9.46 -5.72 -1.69
CA SER A 8 9.01 -6.07 -0.34
C SER A 8 8.68 -7.57 -0.23
N TRP A 9 7.91 -8.09 -1.19
CA TRP A 9 7.56 -9.52 -1.23
C TRP A 9 8.77 -10.41 -1.48
N ASN A 10 9.68 -10.00 -2.38
CA ASN A 10 10.93 -10.70 -2.61
C ASN A 10 11.83 -10.73 -1.37
N GLY A 11 11.81 -9.67 -0.55
CA GLY A 11 12.49 -9.61 0.73
C GLY A 11 11.96 -10.65 1.71
N VAL A 12 10.63 -10.76 1.82
CA VAL A 12 9.96 -11.76 2.67
C VAL A 12 10.25 -13.18 2.22
N LEU A 13 10.26 -13.44 0.91
CA LEU A 13 10.52 -14.78 0.36
C LEU A 13 11.99 -15.14 0.23
N LYS A 14 12.91 -14.27 0.62
CA LYS A 14 14.34 -14.42 0.36
C LYS A 14 14.87 -15.76 0.89
N GLU A 15 14.53 -16.10 2.13
CA GLU A 15 14.97 -17.34 2.78
C GLU A 15 14.11 -18.54 2.36
N ALA A 16 12.82 -18.32 2.13
CA ALA A 16 11.88 -19.38 1.76
C ALA A 16 12.24 -20.06 0.43
N ARG A 17 12.96 -19.36 -0.46
CA ARG A 17 13.46 -19.90 -1.74
C ARG A 17 14.52 -21.00 -1.60
N GLU A 18 15.11 -21.15 -0.41
CA GLU A 18 16.08 -22.21 -0.13
C GLU A 18 15.40 -23.49 0.38
N TYR A 19 14.10 -23.43 0.68
CA TYR A 19 13.34 -24.57 1.13
C TYR A 19 12.93 -25.49 -0.03
N PRO A 20 12.75 -26.80 0.22
CA PRO A 20 12.00 -27.67 -0.67
C PRO A 20 10.64 -27.07 -1.07
N LEU A 21 10.12 -27.45 -2.23
CA LEU A 21 8.93 -26.83 -2.83
C LEU A 21 7.73 -26.80 -1.86
N ILE A 22 7.48 -27.91 -1.18
CA ILE A 22 6.35 -28.06 -0.24
C ILE A 22 6.51 -27.09 0.95
N THR A 23 7.71 -27.04 1.54
CA THR A 23 7.99 -26.16 2.69
C THR A 23 8.03 -24.68 2.30
N MET A 24 8.46 -24.36 1.09
CA MET A 24 8.35 -22.99 0.54
C MET A 24 6.89 -22.55 0.41
N PHE A 25 6.02 -23.41 -0.12
CA PHE A 25 4.59 -23.08 -0.21
C PHE A 25 3.93 -22.97 1.16
N GLU A 26 4.29 -23.82 2.10
CA GLU A 26 3.78 -23.74 3.47
C GLU A 26 4.24 -22.44 4.17
N TYR A 27 5.48 -22.01 3.93
CA TYR A 27 5.96 -20.70 4.40
C TYR A 27 5.16 -19.53 3.81
N ILE A 28 4.91 -19.54 2.49
CA ILE A 28 4.10 -18.51 1.84
C ILE A 28 2.69 -18.48 2.43
N ARG A 29 2.05 -19.65 2.53
CA ARG A 29 0.69 -19.82 3.06
C ARG A 29 0.58 -19.29 4.48
N THR A 30 1.47 -19.71 5.38
CA THR A 30 1.48 -19.31 6.80
C THR A 30 1.76 -17.81 6.97
N THR A 31 2.64 -17.25 6.14
CA THR A 31 2.94 -15.81 6.14
C THR A 31 1.72 -14.97 5.76
N VAL A 32 1.09 -15.27 4.62
CA VAL A 32 -0.10 -14.53 4.16
C VAL A 32 -1.27 -14.75 5.12
N MET A 33 -1.47 -15.97 5.62
CA MET A 33 -2.47 -16.29 6.64
C MET A 33 -2.31 -15.39 7.88
N SER A 34 -1.09 -15.27 8.38
CA SER A 34 -0.76 -14.47 9.57
C SER A 34 -1.00 -12.98 9.33
N TRP A 35 -0.62 -12.46 8.16
CA TRP A 35 -0.88 -11.07 7.79
C TRP A 35 -2.36 -10.77 7.66
N PHE A 36 -3.13 -11.64 7.01
CA PHE A 36 -4.58 -11.49 6.90
C PHE A 36 -5.25 -11.52 8.28
N ALA A 37 -4.83 -12.43 9.17
CA ALA A 37 -5.33 -12.49 10.54
C ALA A 37 -5.02 -11.20 11.33
N LEU A 38 -3.78 -10.71 11.25
CA LEU A 38 -3.36 -9.48 11.91
C LEU A 38 -4.14 -8.26 11.38
N ARG A 39 -4.29 -8.13 10.06
CA ARG A 39 -5.01 -7.00 9.44
C ARG A 39 -6.49 -7.02 9.77
N ARG A 40 -7.14 -8.20 9.79
CA ARG A 40 -8.51 -8.34 10.30
C ARG A 40 -8.60 -7.84 11.74
N ALA A 41 -7.78 -8.38 12.63
CA ALA A 41 -7.80 -7.99 14.05
C ALA A 41 -7.63 -6.49 14.25
N LYS A 42 -6.71 -5.84 13.51
CA LYS A 42 -6.53 -4.39 13.52
C LYS A 42 -7.77 -3.66 13.00
N SER A 43 -8.31 -4.05 11.85
CA SER A 43 -9.47 -3.42 11.22
C SER A 43 -10.77 -3.56 12.04
N THR A 44 -10.92 -4.65 12.79
CA THR A 44 -12.08 -4.88 13.69
C THR A 44 -12.01 -3.99 14.93
N ARG A 45 -10.80 -3.75 15.45
CA ARG A 45 -10.58 -2.86 16.62
C ARG A 45 -10.69 -1.38 16.25
N GLU A 46 -10.47 -1.04 14.99
CA GLU A 46 -10.58 0.33 14.51
C GLU A 46 -12.04 0.81 14.52
N GLN A 47 -12.30 1.92 15.21
CA GLN A 47 -13.65 2.48 15.36
C GLN A 47 -13.90 3.72 14.48
N GLY A 48 -12.86 4.36 13.94
CA GLY A 48 -13.04 5.54 13.10
C GLY A 48 -13.52 5.23 11.68
N THR A 49 -13.87 6.30 10.95
CA THR A 49 -14.37 6.21 9.56
C THR A 49 -13.28 5.80 8.57
N ILE A 50 -12.09 6.38 8.73
CA ILE A 50 -10.93 6.22 7.87
C ILE A 50 -9.80 5.48 8.59
N THR A 51 -8.88 4.86 7.82
CA THR A 51 -7.76 4.12 8.41
C THR A 51 -6.81 5.02 9.21
N PRO A 52 -6.13 4.50 10.27
CA PRO A 52 -5.31 5.31 11.17
C PRO A 52 -4.20 6.11 10.49
N ASN A 53 -3.53 5.53 9.49
CA ASN A 53 -2.45 6.22 8.79
C ASN A 53 -2.98 7.40 7.97
N VAL A 54 -4.15 7.22 7.33
CA VAL A 54 -4.79 8.30 6.57
C VAL A 54 -5.37 9.35 7.50
N ARG A 55 -5.88 8.97 8.67
CA ARG A 55 -6.31 9.92 9.70
C ARG A 55 -5.18 10.85 10.10
N LYS A 56 -4.00 10.30 10.42
CA LYS A 56 -2.81 11.11 10.75
C LYS A 56 -2.43 12.07 9.63
N LEU A 57 -2.41 11.58 8.39
CA LEU A 57 -2.10 12.44 7.24
C LEU A 57 -3.14 13.56 7.04
N VAL A 58 -4.43 13.26 7.26
CA VAL A 58 -5.49 14.27 7.20
C VAL A 58 -5.35 15.28 8.35
N GLU A 59 -4.98 14.84 9.56
CA GLU A 59 -4.68 15.73 10.70
C GLU A 59 -3.49 16.66 10.38
N GLU A 60 -2.39 16.11 9.86
CA GLU A 60 -1.21 16.88 9.44
C GLU A 60 -1.56 17.91 8.34
N ASN A 61 -2.30 17.50 7.32
CA ASN A 61 -2.77 18.40 6.26
C ASN A 61 -3.78 19.44 6.78
N PHE A 62 -4.57 19.09 7.80
CA PHE A 62 -5.53 19.99 8.42
C PHE A 62 -4.81 21.13 9.16
N ASP A 63 -3.76 20.82 9.92
CA ASP A 63 -2.97 21.83 10.62
C ASP A 63 -2.37 22.84 9.63
N LEU A 64 -1.84 22.36 8.50
CA LEU A 64 -1.30 23.19 7.42
C LEU A 64 -2.38 24.03 6.72
N SER A 65 -3.62 23.55 6.69
CA SER A 65 -4.75 24.25 6.05
C SER A 65 -5.18 25.52 6.79
N THR A 66 -4.84 25.64 8.09
CA THR A 66 -5.29 26.75 8.94
C THR A 66 -4.72 28.11 8.54
N ALA A 67 -3.58 28.13 7.85
CA ALA A 67 -2.93 29.35 7.38
C ALA A 67 -3.41 29.83 6.00
N MET A 68 -4.35 29.12 5.39
CA MET A 68 -4.79 29.34 4.01
C MET A 68 -5.95 30.35 3.92
N ALA A 69 -5.94 31.21 2.91
CA ALA A 69 -7.05 32.12 2.63
C ALA A 69 -7.94 31.57 1.52
N VAL A 70 -9.22 31.34 1.82
CA VAL A 70 -10.19 30.75 0.88
C VAL A 70 -11.15 31.82 0.35
N ARG A 71 -11.39 31.85 -0.96
CA ARG A 71 -12.38 32.70 -1.65
C ARG A 71 -13.28 31.84 -2.52
N ASP A 72 -14.56 32.20 -2.57
CA ASP A 72 -15.54 31.47 -3.37
C ASP A 72 -15.41 31.89 -4.85
N ILE A 73 -15.42 30.92 -5.77
CA ILE A 73 -15.46 31.15 -7.22
C ILE A 73 -16.86 30.84 -7.74
N ALA A 74 -17.35 29.63 -7.45
CA ALA A 74 -18.66 29.12 -7.84
C ALA A 74 -19.15 28.08 -6.82
N ASP A 75 -20.28 27.41 -7.09
CA ASP A 75 -20.79 26.37 -6.21
C ASP A 75 -19.79 25.20 -6.09
N LEU A 76 -19.37 24.90 -4.85
CA LEU A 76 -18.33 23.92 -4.50
C LEU A 76 -16.96 24.16 -5.19
N GLU A 77 -16.72 25.36 -5.71
CA GLU A 77 -15.47 25.76 -6.37
C GLU A 77 -14.84 26.97 -5.68
N TYR A 78 -13.57 26.84 -5.30
CA TYR A 78 -12.89 27.81 -4.46
C TYR A 78 -11.48 28.10 -4.94
N GLN A 79 -11.06 29.36 -4.76
CA GLN A 79 -9.67 29.76 -4.81
C GLN A 79 -9.09 29.65 -3.40
N VAL A 80 -7.96 28.98 -3.26
CA VAL A 80 -7.19 28.90 -2.00
C VAL A 80 -5.84 29.56 -2.23
N GLN A 81 -5.52 30.55 -1.42
CA GLN A 81 -4.23 31.22 -1.41
C GLN A 81 -3.41 30.73 -0.23
N ASP A 82 -2.18 30.30 -0.51
CA ASP A 82 -1.25 29.85 0.52
C ASP A 82 -0.51 31.04 1.18
N PRO A 83 0.26 30.81 2.26
CA PRO A 83 1.05 31.86 2.90
C PRO A 83 2.15 32.46 2.00
N THR A 84 2.55 31.77 0.93
CA THR A 84 3.54 32.27 -0.04
C THR A 84 2.93 33.21 -1.07
N GLY A 85 1.59 33.20 -1.18
CA GLY A 85 0.81 34.01 -2.11
C GLY A 85 0.36 33.26 -3.35
N GLU A 86 0.81 32.00 -3.54
CA GLU A 86 0.37 31.13 -4.62
C GLU A 86 -1.11 30.77 -4.49
N CYS A 87 -1.78 30.63 -5.62
CA CYS A 87 -3.22 30.39 -5.68
C CYS A 87 -3.51 29.04 -6.33
N PHE A 88 -4.37 28.28 -5.68
CA PHE A 88 -4.85 26.98 -6.12
C PHE A 88 -6.37 27.01 -6.31
N THR A 89 -6.86 26.20 -7.23
CA THR A 89 -8.31 26.01 -7.42
C THR A 89 -8.71 24.64 -6.88
N VAL A 90 -9.78 24.60 -6.10
CA VAL A 90 -10.32 23.38 -5.49
C VAL A 90 -11.77 23.22 -5.93
N LEU A 91 -12.09 22.02 -6.43
CA LEU A 91 -13.48 21.59 -6.65
C LEU A 91 -13.78 20.50 -5.62
N LEU A 92 -14.61 20.82 -4.61
CA LEU A 92 -14.90 19.90 -3.50
C LEU A 92 -15.75 18.70 -3.95
N GLY A 93 -16.74 18.91 -4.81
CA GLY A 93 -17.63 17.84 -5.28
C GLY A 93 -16.90 16.69 -5.99
N PRO A 94 -16.11 16.99 -7.05
CA PRO A 94 -15.27 16.00 -7.72
C PRO A 94 -14.05 15.54 -6.91
N GLY A 95 -13.67 16.29 -5.87
CA GLY A 95 -12.49 16.01 -5.08
C GLY A 95 -11.18 16.30 -5.83
N THR A 96 -11.05 17.49 -6.40
CA THR A 96 -9.87 17.86 -7.20
C THR A 96 -9.23 19.16 -6.72
N CYS A 97 -7.91 19.25 -6.78
CA CYS A 97 -7.14 20.47 -6.51
C CYS A 97 -6.06 20.69 -7.58
N THR A 98 -5.77 21.93 -7.95
CA THR A 98 -4.70 22.22 -8.92
C THR A 98 -3.30 21.86 -8.43
N CYS A 99 -3.09 21.56 -7.14
CA CYS A 99 -1.83 20.98 -6.66
C CYS A 99 -1.62 19.52 -7.10
N GLY A 100 -2.67 18.84 -7.58
CA GLY A 100 -2.61 17.47 -8.11
C GLY A 100 -2.56 16.35 -7.07
N GLU A 101 -2.18 16.65 -5.83
CA GLU A 101 -2.05 15.64 -4.76
C GLU A 101 -3.37 14.92 -4.49
N TYR A 102 -4.46 15.66 -4.34
CA TYR A 102 -5.75 15.07 -4.00
C TYR A 102 -6.22 14.05 -5.05
N GLN A 103 -6.07 14.36 -6.34
CA GLN A 103 -6.41 13.45 -7.43
C GLN A 103 -5.49 12.23 -7.50
N LEU A 104 -4.21 12.42 -7.15
CA LEU A 104 -3.21 11.36 -7.24
C LEU A 104 -3.41 10.29 -6.17
N ILE A 105 -3.66 10.70 -4.92
CA ILE A 105 -3.74 9.77 -3.79
C ILE A 105 -5.15 9.58 -3.24
N GLY A 106 -6.14 10.38 -3.66
CA GLY A 106 -7.52 10.29 -3.16
C GLY A 106 -7.68 10.67 -1.68
N ILE A 107 -6.73 11.43 -1.14
CA ILE A 107 -6.74 11.98 0.23
C ILE A 107 -6.71 13.51 0.09
N PRO A 108 -7.57 14.26 0.79
CA PRO A 108 -7.62 15.71 0.63
C PRO A 108 -6.29 16.34 1.05
N CYS A 109 -5.76 17.19 0.16
CA CYS A 109 -4.62 18.04 0.46
C CYS A 109 -5.03 19.19 1.38
N MET A 110 -4.04 19.94 1.91
CA MET A 110 -4.28 21.10 2.76
C MET A 110 -5.22 22.15 2.13
N HIS A 111 -5.17 22.37 0.81
CA HIS A 111 -6.07 23.29 0.13
C HIS A 111 -7.53 22.81 0.17
N ALA A 112 -7.75 21.51 -0.09
CA ALA A 112 -9.08 20.92 -0.04
C ALA A 112 -9.65 20.94 1.38
N LEU A 113 -8.80 20.71 2.40
CA LEU A 113 -9.20 20.81 3.80
C LEU A 113 -9.54 22.25 4.21
N ALA A 114 -8.81 23.26 3.73
CA ALA A 114 -9.15 24.66 3.98
C ALA A 114 -10.56 25.00 3.47
N CYS A 115 -10.89 24.57 2.26
CA CYS A 115 -12.25 24.70 1.70
C CYS A 115 -13.29 23.93 2.52
N SER A 116 -12.98 22.67 2.89
CA SER A 116 -13.87 21.83 3.69
C SER A 116 -14.24 22.49 5.01
N THR A 117 -13.26 23.07 5.70
CA THR A 117 -13.42 23.75 6.98
C THR A 117 -14.31 24.99 6.84
N ARG A 118 -14.12 25.80 5.78
CA ARG A 118 -14.96 26.97 5.49
C ARG A 118 -16.43 26.60 5.28
N VAL A 119 -16.70 25.49 4.59
CA VAL A 119 -18.06 25.03 4.25
C VAL A 119 -18.69 24.21 5.37
N GLY A 120 -17.91 23.79 6.38
CA GLY A 120 -18.37 22.90 7.44
C GLY A 120 -18.56 21.46 6.97
N PHE A 121 -17.88 21.06 5.90
CA PHE A 121 -17.93 19.69 5.39
C PHE A 121 -16.94 18.80 6.14
N PRO A 122 -17.32 17.57 6.55
CA PRO A 122 -16.43 16.70 7.31
C PRO A 122 -15.26 16.19 6.46
N SER A 123 -14.04 16.36 6.95
CA SER A 123 -12.78 15.94 6.27
C SER A 123 -12.76 14.44 5.93
N ASP A 124 -13.26 13.59 6.82
CA ASP A 124 -13.39 12.14 6.61
C ASP A 124 -14.21 11.79 5.35
N ALA A 125 -15.20 12.62 5.00
CA ALA A 125 -16.06 12.36 3.85
C ALA A 125 -15.37 12.63 2.51
N LEU A 126 -14.35 13.49 2.50
CA LEU A 126 -13.50 13.77 1.33
C LEU A 126 -12.51 12.64 1.03
N VAL A 127 -12.22 11.79 2.01
CA VAL A 127 -11.29 10.67 1.81
C VAL A 127 -11.92 9.60 0.92
N ALA A 128 -11.17 9.16 -0.09
CA ALA A 128 -11.58 8.12 -1.02
C ALA A 128 -11.98 6.83 -0.31
N LEU A 129 -12.95 6.13 -0.90
CA LEU A 129 -13.54 4.91 -0.34
C LEU A 129 -12.50 3.82 -0.03
N ALA A 130 -11.41 3.76 -0.80
CA ALA A 130 -10.31 2.80 -0.61
C ALA A 130 -9.67 2.86 0.78
N TYR A 131 -9.69 4.02 1.44
CA TYR A 131 -9.09 4.24 2.76
C TYR A 131 -10.09 4.18 3.92
N ARG A 132 -11.36 3.86 3.64
CA ARG A 132 -12.38 3.72 4.68
C ARG A 132 -12.25 2.37 5.38
N VAL A 133 -12.54 2.37 6.68
CA VAL A 133 -12.43 1.16 7.53
C VAL A 133 -13.32 0.01 7.04
N PRO A 134 -14.55 0.22 6.56
CA PRO A 134 -15.35 -0.85 5.95
C PRO A 134 -14.65 -1.52 4.75
N THR A 135 -14.06 -0.73 3.86
CA THR A 135 -13.30 -1.24 2.70
C THR A 135 -12.08 -2.02 3.14
N TRP A 136 -11.37 -1.53 4.17
CA TRP A 136 -10.25 -2.25 4.78
C TRP A 136 -10.69 -3.61 5.34
N ARG A 137 -11.79 -3.66 6.10
CA ARG A 137 -12.35 -4.92 6.63
C ARG A 137 -12.72 -5.89 5.51
N GLN A 138 -13.37 -5.39 4.46
CA GLN A 138 -13.78 -6.19 3.31
C GLN A 138 -12.56 -6.76 2.56
N GLY A 139 -11.51 -5.97 2.38
CA GLY A 139 -10.28 -6.40 1.70
C GLY A 139 -9.57 -7.59 2.37
N PHE A 140 -9.74 -7.77 3.69
CA PHE A 140 -9.10 -8.85 4.45
C PHE A 140 -10.08 -9.88 5.02
N ILE A 141 -11.34 -9.89 4.58
CA ILE A 141 -12.35 -10.82 5.11
C ILE A 141 -11.99 -12.30 4.86
N GLY A 142 -11.30 -12.57 3.75
CA GLY A 142 -10.91 -13.92 3.32
C GLY A 142 -10.02 -14.63 4.35
N LYS A 143 -10.31 -15.90 4.63
CA LYS A 143 -9.54 -16.75 5.54
C LYS A 143 -8.70 -17.73 4.75
N ILE A 144 -7.43 -17.89 5.13
CA ILE A 144 -6.52 -18.87 4.56
C ILE A 144 -6.42 -20.02 5.54
N TYR A 145 -6.81 -21.21 5.10
CA TYR A 145 -6.83 -22.42 5.92
C TYR A 145 -5.56 -23.25 5.69
N PRO A 146 -5.18 -24.11 6.65
CA PRO A 146 -4.13 -25.09 6.42
C PRO A 146 -4.53 -26.08 5.34
N VAL A 147 -3.55 -26.54 4.57
CA VAL A 147 -3.71 -27.71 3.73
C VAL A 147 -3.70 -28.91 4.67
N LEU A 148 -4.77 -29.71 4.68
CA LEU A 148 -4.83 -30.92 5.48
C LEU A 148 -3.65 -31.82 5.09
N SER A 149 -2.97 -32.39 6.09
CA SER A 149 -1.91 -33.37 5.86
C SER A 149 -2.46 -34.44 4.93
N VAL A 150 -1.73 -34.74 3.85
CA VAL A 150 -2.04 -35.84 2.92
C VAL A 150 -1.74 -37.18 3.61
N GLY A 151 -2.27 -37.39 4.81
CA GLY A 151 -2.24 -38.65 5.55
C GLY A 151 -3.47 -39.48 5.24
N GLY A 152 -3.85 -39.60 3.96
CA GLY A 152 -5.00 -40.40 3.55
C GLY A 152 -5.74 -39.98 2.28
N LEU A 153 -5.41 -38.84 1.64
CA LEU A 153 -5.93 -38.60 0.30
C LEU A 153 -5.13 -39.44 -0.68
N GLU A 154 -5.78 -40.42 -1.32
CA GLU A 154 -5.31 -40.91 -2.61
C GLU A 154 -5.03 -39.68 -3.46
N LEU A 155 -3.76 -39.49 -3.85
CA LEU A 155 -3.39 -38.49 -4.84
C LEU A 155 -4.35 -38.71 -6.00
N GLY A 156 -5.30 -37.78 -6.20
CA GLY A 156 -6.25 -37.85 -7.30
C GLY A 156 -5.48 -38.16 -8.57
N SER A 157 -6.03 -39.03 -9.40
CA SER A 157 -5.47 -39.64 -10.63
C SER A 157 -5.01 -38.64 -11.70
N GLY A 158 -4.19 -37.65 -11.30
CA GLY A 158 -3.61 -36.61 -12.11
C GLY A 158 -2.22 -37.07 -12.52
N THR A 159 -2.16 -37.67 -13.70
CA THR A 159 -0.95 -38.03 -14.44
C THR A 159 0.12 -38.77 -13.64
N ARG A 160 0.08 -40.11 -13.72
CA ARG A 160 1.23 -41.00 -13.47
C ARG A 160 2.36 -40.85 -14.50
N ALA A 161 2.42 -39.73 -15.22
CA ALA A 161 3.46 -39.50 -16.20
C ALA A 161 4.78 -39.25 -15.45
N PRO A 162 5.89 -39.89 -15.86
CA PRO A 162 7.20 -39.59 -15.29
C PRO A 162 7.48 -38.09 -15.48
N LEU A 163 7.72 -37.37 -14.39
CA LEU A 163 8.19 -35.99 -14.42
C LEU A 163 9.60 -36.00 -15.05
N LEU A 164 9.69 -35.66 -16.33
CA LEU A 164 10.96 -35.53 -17.01
C LEU A 164 11.70 -34.29 -16.51
N PRO A 165 13.03 -34.35 -16.34
CA PRO A 165 13.80 -33.15 -16.00
C PRO A 165 13.63 -32.11 -17.13
N PRO A 166 13.67 -30.80 -16.80
CA PRO A 166 13.70 -29.76 -17.81
C PRO A 166 14.82 -30.04 -18.81
N ALA A 167 14.55 -29.89 -20.11
CA ALA A 167 15.54 -30.08 -21.17
C ALA A 167 16.70 -29.04 -21.13
N VAL A 168 16.67 -28.14 -20.16
CA VAL A 168 17.64 -27.06 -19.98
C VAL A 168 18.64 -27.45 -18.89
N ARG A 169 19.92 -27.50 -19.24
CA ARG A 169 21.01 -27.63 -18.26
C ARG A 169 21.18 -26.31 -17.52
N ARG A 170 21.21 -26.34 -16.18
CA ARG A 170 21.62 -25.17 -15.39
C ARG A 170 23.10 -24.87 -15.69
N PRO A 171 23.47 -23.61 -15.96
CA PRO A 171 24.87 -23.24 -16.11
C PRO A 171 25.65 -23.57 -14.83
N PRO A 172 26.94 -23.94 -14.96
CA PRO A 172 27.77 -24.27 -13.81
C PRO A 172 27.87 -23.09 -12.83
N GLY A 173 27.73 -23.38 -11.53
CA GLY A 173 27.87 -22.40 -10.45
C GLY A 173 26.68 -22.36 -9.49
N ARG A 174 26.90 -21.80 -8.30
CA ARG A 174 25.85 -21.61 -7.29
C ARG A 174 24.84 -20.57 -7.80
N PRO A 175 23.52 -20.86 -7.82
CA PRO A 175 22.51 -19.85 -8.13
C PRO A 175 22.68 -18.64 -7.21
N ARG A 176 22.73 -17.44 -7.80
CA ARG A 176 22.84 -16.21 -7.02
C ARG A 176 21.54 -16.00 -6.24
N LYS A 177 21.64 -15.75 -4.93
CA LYS A 177 20.49 -15.40 -4.08
C LYS A 177 19.90 -14.02 -4.44
N VAL A 178 20.69 -13.17 -5.07
CA VAL A 178 20.34 -11.79 -5.43
C VAL A 178 20.22 -11.67 -6.95
N ARG A 179 19.17 -10.98 -7.41
CA ARG A 179 18.93 -10.66 -8.82
C ARG A 179 20.11 -9.87 -9.40
N ILE A 180 20.42 -10.10 -10.68
CA ILE A 180 21.33 -9.23 -11.43
C ILE A 180 20.58 -7.93 -11.73
N LEU A 181 21.14 -6.81 -11.27
CA LEU A 181 20.60 -5.48 -11.55
C LEU A 181 20.71 -5.18 -13.04
N SER A 182 19.66 -4.59 -13.61
CA SER A 182 19.68 -4.14 -15.01
C SER A 182 20.53 -2.86 -15.13
N ARG A 183 20.96 -2.49 -16.35
CA ARG A 183 21.66 -1.22 -16.57
C ARG A 183 20.80 -0.06 -16.04
N GLY A 184 21.35 0.73 -15.13
CA GLY A 184 20.68 1.87 -14.48
C GLY A 184 20.12 1.59 -13.09
N GLU A 185 20.11 0.34 -12.62
CA GLU A 185 19.70 0.00 -11.25
C GLU A 185 20.92 -0.04 -10.30
N TYR A 186 20.82 0.65 -9.17
CA TYR A 186 21.86 0.69 -8.13
C TYR A 186 21.32 0.14 -6.81
N LYS A 187 22.22 -0.47 -6.04
CA LYS A 187 21.89 -1.04 -4.73
C LYS A 187 21.90 0.10 -3.70
N VAL A 188 20.73 0.50 -3.21
CA VAL A 188 20.63 1.50 -2.14
C VAL A 188 21.09 0.85 -0.83
N SER A 189 22.18 1.35 -0.24
CA SER A 189 22.63 0.96 1.10
C SER A 189 21.90 1.80 2.16
N TYR A 190 21.24 1.15 3.12
CA TYR A 190 20.54 1.80 4.23
C TYR A 190 21.45 2.58 5.20
N SER A 191 22.77 2.58 4.99
CA SER A 191 23.74 3.33 5.80
C SER A 191 23.83 4.83 5.46
N THR A 192 23.20 5.30 4.38
CA THR A 192 23.30 6.72 3.95
C THR A 192 22.08 7.56 4.32
N ILE A 193 21.07 6.99 4.99
CA ILE A 193 19.83 7.72 5.33
C ILE A 193 19.95 8.49 6.66
N TYR A 194 20.97 8.22 7.48
CA TYR A 194 21.14 8.88 8.80
C TYR A 194 22.18 10.01 8.84
N GLU A 195 22.88 10.31 7.75
CA GLU A 195 23.86 11.43 7.72
C GLU A 195 23.30 12.75 7.16
N ASN A 196 22.08 12.76 6.60
CA ASN A 196 21.45 13.97 6.06
C ASN A 196 20.15 14.40 6.78
N SER A 197 19.93 13.96 8.03
CA SER A 197 18.79 14.42 8.86
C SER A 197 19.19 15.35 10.01
N ASN A 198 20.36 16.00 9.92
CA ASN A 198 20.68 17.16 10.76
C ASN A 198 20.82 18.36 9.83
N TYR A 199 19.69 18.95 9.45
CA TYR A 199 19.42 20.40 9.36
C TYR A 199 17.93 20.58 9.08
#